data_AF-T0Q437-F1
#
_entry.id   AF-T0Q437-F1
#
_cell.length_a   1.000
_cell.length_b   1.000
_cell.length_c   1.000
_cell.angle_alpha   90.00
_cell.angle_beta   90.00
_cell.angle_gamma   90.00
#
_symmetry.space_group_name_H-M   'P 1'
#
loop_
_entity.id
_entity.type
_entity.pdbx_description
1 polymer ?
#
loop_
_entity_poly.entity_id
_entity_poly.type
_entity_poly.pdbx_seq_one_letter_code
_entity_poly.pdbx_strand_id
1 'polypeptide(L)'
;MRGTLPALALIWLSMGYVDGSGCVMTQDCVNPGNIPDYDACIPKALASIAPPKPMRGDGWATVTGGGACTAATDCHQGTCVKNACVCRNDGVTAGTHCDDFAIQCPEYEGSACCSWQQNRALADNFKLIATMFGRNSAGGCDACAANMMRMWCGLVCAPNQADFMKMHLTYPSNNYRLDSMTGKDHVKVLEMDVNLAKPFTCALFDSCKHTAIASMSDAFKSSLGFLNYQGQTGAVGHGEYLFFHFGANSSYFNTSALRCDNYSEVTTPDVYRRLPAQAQRLPSMVNPLAPKQCPCGACRATCSADSGASAHITLRDNPIGFWTGFDVQLVSAVYAGIALFTGALYWKHRLM
;
A
#
# COMPACT_ATOMS: atom_id res chain seq x y z
N MET A 1 69.91 9.01 -18.82
CA MET A 1 69.87 8.60 -17.40
C MET A 1 69.13 9.71 -16.66
N ARG A 2 67.81 9.62 -16.47
CA ARG A 2 67.10 9.07 -15.29
C ARG A 2 67.54 9.69 -13.95
N GLY A 3 66.57 10.30 -13.25
CA GLY A 3 66.60 10.73 -11.85
C GLY A 3 66.49 12.25 -11.72
N THR A 4 65.59 12.87 -10.95
CA THR A 4 64.72 12.42 -9.85
C THR A 4 63.66 13.51 -9.59
N LEU A 5 62.43 13.10 -9.29
CA LEU A 5 61.36 13.90 -8.66
C LEU A 5 61.75 14.30 -7.22
N PRO A 6 61.06 15.29 -6.61
CA PRO A 6 59.98 14.90 -5.71
C PRO A 6 58.67 15.67 -5.93
N ALA A 7 57.59 14.90 -5.89
CA ALA A 7 56.21 15.35 -5.93
C ALA A 7 55.80 15.97 -4.59
N LEU A 8 55.22 17.17 -4.64
CA LEU A 8 54.42 17.73 -3.55
C LEU A 8 53.05 17.05 -3.57
N ALA A 9 52.81 16.21 -2.56
CA ALA A 9 51.54 15.57 -2.30
C ALA A 9 50.52 16.62 -1.80
N LEU A 10 49.62 17.03 -2.69
CA LEU A 10 48.36 17.67 -2.32
C LEU A 10 47.45 16.61 -1.73
N ILE A 11 47.36 16.59 -0.41
CA ILE A 11 46.36 15.85 0.36
C ILE A 11 45.00 16.48 0.06
N TRP A 12 44.28 15.88 -0.89
CA TRP A 12 42.84 16.09 -1.02
C TRP A 12 42.15 15.39 0.13
N LEU A 13 41.67 16.16 1.10
CA LEU A 13 40.56 15.77 1.98
C LEU A 13 39.31 15.66 1.11
N SER A 14 39.18 14.54 0.39
CA SER A 14 37.88 14.12 -0.10
C SER A 14 37.09 13.65 1.11
N MET A 15 36.34 14.56 1.74
CA MET A 15 35.08 14.16 2.35
C MET A 15 34.30 13.46 1.24
N GLY A 16 34.27 12.13 1.31
CA GLY A 16 33.43 11.33 0.45
C GLY A 16 31.99 11.71 0.74
N TYR A 17 31.48 12.69 -0.01
CA TYR A 17 30.06 12.82 -0.22
C TYR A 17 29.68 11.61 -1.07
N VAL A 18 29.37 10.51 -0.39
CA VAL A 18 28.76 9.35 -1.04
C VAL A 18 27.35 9.80 -1.39
N ASP A 19 27.19 10.41 -2.56
CA ASP A 19 25.94 10.33 -3.32
C ASP A 19 25.77 8.84 -3.68
N GLY A 20 25.30 8.06 -2.71
CA GLY A 20 25.20 6.62 -2.82
C GLY A 20 23.76 6.18 -2.71
N SER A 21 23.36 5.25 -3.57
CA SER A 21 22.17 4.43 -3.33
C SER A 21 22.34 3.66 -2.02
N GLY A 22 21.28 3.57 -1.24
CA GLY A 22 21.31 2.92 0.06
C GLY A 22 20.07 3.23 0.89
N CYS A 23 20.16 2.96 2.18
CA CYS A 23 19.07 3.07 3.13
C CYS A 23 19.08 4.43 3.82
N VAL A 24 17.90 5.03 3.97
CA VAL A 24 17.76 6.36 4.60
C VAL A 24 16.91 6.34 5.87
N MET A 25 16.24 5.24 6.17
CA MET A 25 15.44 5.07 7.38
C MET A 25 15.51 3.65 7.91
N THR A 26 15.22 3.48 9.19
CA THR A 26 15.14 2.18 9.88
C THR A 26 14.09 2.22 10.97
N GLN A 27 13.69 1.06 11.47
CA GLN A 27 12.94 0.93 12.71
C GLN A 27 13.48 -0.25 13.50
N ASP A 28 13.89 -0.01 14.74
CA ASP A 28 14.57 -1.01 15.58
C ASP A 28 13.66 -1.60 16.68
N CYS A 29 12.42 -1.15 16.73
CA CYS A 29 11.42 -1.53 17.71
C CYS A 29 10.27 -2.29 17.04
N VAL A 30 9.56 -3.10 17.81
CA VAL A 30 8.36 -3.81 17.36
C VAL A 30 7.14 -3.10 17.93
N ASN A 31 6.14 -2.84 17.07
CA ASN A 31 4.82 -2.41 17.50
C ASN A 31 3.81 -3.57 17.35
N PRO A 32 3.54 -4.35 18.40
CA PRO A 32 2.69 -5.54 18.30
C PRO A 32 1.24 -5.17 17.96
N GLY A 33 0.68 -5.82 16.93
CA GLY A 33 -0.73 -5.65 16.59
C GLY A 33 -1.06 -4.29 15.97
N ASN A 34 -0.04 -3.54 15.53
CA ASN A 34 -0.18 -2.22 14.93
C ASN A 34 -0.93 -1.22 15.85
N ILE A 35 -0.79 -1.38 17.18
CA ILE A 35 -1.41 -0.50 18.17
C ILE A 35 -0.59 0.79 18.22
N PRO A 36 -1.15 1.98 17.95
CA PRO A 36 -0.35 3.21 17.90
C PRO A 36 0.45 3.45 19.19
N ASP A 37 1.77 3.23 19.14
CA ASP A 37 2.71 3.63 20.19
C ASP A 37 3.39 4.92 19.75
N TYR A 38 2.81 6.01 20.24
CA TYR A 38 3.08 7.38 19.80
C TYR A 38 4.44 7.94 20.17
N ASP A 39 5.22 7.20 20.98
CA ASP A 39 6.45 7.71 21.56
C ASP A 39 7.58 6.68 21.55
N ALA A 40 7.30 5.38 21.73
CA ALA A 40 8.35 4.38 21.88
C ALA A 40 8.75 3.68 20.58
N CYS A 41 7.82 3.52 19.62
CA CYS A 41 8.10 2.78 18.40
C CYS A 41 7.78 3.51 17.09
N ILE A 42 8.66 4.44 16.74
CA ILE A 42 8.58 5.25 15.52
C ILE A 42 9.81 5.00 14.64
N PRO A 43 9.65 4.86 13.31
CA PRO A 43 10.76 4.84 12.37
C PRO A 43 11.68 6.05 12.54
N LYS A 44 12.96 5.90 12.18
CA LYS A 44 13.97 6.94 12.32
C LYS A 44 14.69 7.13 11.01
N ALA A 45 14.90 8.38 10.61
CA ALA A 45 15.86 8.69 9.57
C ALA A 45 17.29 8.32 10.02
N LEU A 46 18.10 7.86 9.08
CA LEU A 46 19.51 7.61 9.27
C LEU A 46 20.29 8.91 9.06
N ALA A 47 21.22 9.23 9.97
CA ALA A 47 22.06 10.43 9.87
C ALA A 47 22.96 10.42 8.62
N SER A 48 23.28 9.23 8.13
CA SER A 48 24.03 8.97 6.91
C SER A 48 23.44 7.75 6.20
N ILE A 49 23.54 7.74 4.88
CA ILE A 49 23.07 6.60 4.06
C ILE A 49 23.78 5.33 4.51
N ALA A 50 23.02 4.29 4.84
CA ALA A 50 23.55 3.00 5.24
C ALA A 50 23.51 2.00 4.06
N PRO A 51 24.45 1.03 4.00
CA PRO A 51 24.39 -0.01 2.98
C PRO A 51 23.21 -0.97 3.26
N PRO A 52 22.53 -1.48 2.23
CA PRO A 52 21.52 -2.51 2.37
C PRO A 52 22.13 -3.82 2.87
N LYS A 53 21.32 -4.62 3.56
CA LYS A 53 21.72 -5.91 4.17
C LYS A 53 20.78 -7.03 3.72
N PRO A 54 21.25 -8.27 3.64
CA PRO A 54 20.38 -9.41 3.36
C PRO A 54 19.40 -9.65 4.53
N MET A 55 18.21 -10.15 4.21
CA MET A 55 17.17 -10.51 5.19
C MET A 55 17.45 -11.87 5.85
N ARG A 56 18.59 -11.97 6.54
CA ARG A 56 19.07 -13.21 7.17
C ARG A 56 19.74 -12.94 8.51
N GLY A 57 19.79 -13.96 9.36
CA GLY A 57 20.37 -13.87 10.71
C GLY A 57 19.30 -13.68 11.78
N ASP A 58 19.71 -13.19 12.95
CA ASP A 58 18.85 -13.08 14.14
C ASP A 58 17.59 -12.25 13.86
N GLY A 59 16.43 -12.82 14.21
CA GLY A 59 15.10 -12.21 14.01
C GLY A 59 14.47 -12.44 12.63
N TRP A 60 15.20 -12.97 11.66
CA TRP A 60 14.67 -13.33 10.34
C TRP A 60 14.30 -14.81 10.25
N ALA A 61 13.07 -15.10 9.81
CA ALA A 61 12.67 -16.47 9.50
C ALA A 61 13.40 -16.97 8.25
N THR A 62 14.21 -18.01 8.40
CA THR A 62 14.92 -18.67 7.28
C THR A 62 14.15 -19.85 6.67
N VAL A 63 13.13 -20.33 7.39
CA VAL A 63 12.28 -21.45 6.99
C VAL A 63 10.81 -21.18 7.32
N THR A 64 9.90 -21.88 6.66
CA THR A 64 8.47 -21.87 6.98
C THR A 64 8.10 -23.22 7.59
N GLY A 65 8.36 -23.39 8.89
CA GLY A 65 8.19 -24.64 9.63
C GLY A 65 9.38 -25.59 9.53
N GLY A 66 9.15 -26.85 9.92
CA GLY A 66 10.14 -27.94 9.87
C GLY A 66 10.93 -28.17 11.15
N GLY A 67 10.70 -27.40 12.21
CA GLY A 67 11.24 -27.67 13.55
C GLY A 67 10.67 -28.95 14.15
N ALA A 68 11.47 -29.67 14.94
CA ALA A 68 11.04 -30.90 15.57
C ALA A 68 9.94 -30.64 16.62
N CYS A 69 8.93 -31.49 16.69
CA CYS A 69 7.85 -31.36 17.68
C CYS A 69 7.41 -32.72 18.22
N THR A 70 6.86 -32.70 19.42
CA THR A 70 6.24 -33.84 20.09
C THR A 70 4.75 -33.62 20.31
N ALA A 71 4.35 -32.37 20.53
CA ALA A 71 2.97 -31.94 20.69
C ALA A 71 2.69 -30.70 19.83
N ALA A 72 1.41 -30.43 19.57
CA ALA A 72 1.00 -29.25 18.81
C ALA A 72 1.40 -27.93 19.50
N THR A 73 1.54 -27.92 20.83
CA THR A 73 2.01 -26.76 21.60
C THR A 73 3.45 -26.35 21.30
N ASP A 74 4.26 -27.27 20.76
CA ASP A 74 5.63 -26.98 20.32
C ASP A 74 5.66 -26.17 19.02
N CYS A 75 4.50 -26.03 18.37
CA CYS A 75 4.32 -25.33 17.10
C CYS A 75 3.33 -24.18 17.29
N HIS A 76 3.80 -23.05 17.82
CA HIS A 76 2.99 -21.90 18.26
C HIS A 76 1.77 -21.60 17.37
N GLN A 77 1.99 -21.07 16.17
CA GLN A 77 0.93 -20.78 15.18
C GLN A 77 0.88 -21.89 14.11
N GLY A 78 1.06 -23.14 14.51
CA GLY A 78 1.17 -24.28 13.62
C GLY A 78 0.56 -25.56 14.18
N THR A 79 0.86 -26.66 13.52
CA THR A 79 0.45 -28.01 13.94
C THR A 79 1.64 -28.95 13.88
N CYS A 80 1.72 -29.87 14.83
CA CYS A 80 2.75 -30.91 14.81
C CYS A 80 2.30 -32.07 13.93
N VAL A 81 2.97 -32.28 12.80
CA VAL A 81 2.66 -33.34 11.83
C VAL A 81 3.90 -34.20 11.63
N LYS A 82 3.82 -35.50 11.97
CA LYS A 82 4.94 -36.45 11.86
C LYS A 82 6.22 -35.94 12.55
N ASN A 83 6.08 -35.42 13.77
CA ASN A 83 7.17 -34.83 14.57
C ASN A 83 7.86 -33.61 13.93
N ALA A 84 7.21 -32.94 12.98
CA ALA A 84 7.67 -31.67 12.41
C ALA A 84 6.57 -30.60 12.48
N CYS A 85 6.94 -29.37 12.83
CA CYS A 85 6.03 -28.24 12.85
C CYS A 85 5.66 -27.82 11.43
N VAL A 86 4.35 -27.72 11.17
CA VAL A 86 3.79 -27.17 9.95
C VAL A 86 3.06 -25.89 10.30
N CYS A 87 3.58 -24.75 9.85
CA CYS A 87 3.01 -23.44 10.15
C CYS A 87 1.70 -23.21 9.42
N ARG A 88 0.86 -22.35 10.00
CA ARG A 88 -0.35 -21.89 9.33
C ARG A 88 0.02 -21.24 8.00
N ASN A 89 -0.66 -21.64 6.94
CA ASN A 89 -0.44 -21.09 5.61
C ASN A 89 -1.20 -19.75 5.43
N ASP A 90 -0.80 -18.74 6.20
CA ASP A 90 -1.48 -17.43 6.24
C ASP A 90 -0.69 -16.29 5.57
N GLY A 91 0.53 -16.56 5.10
CA GLY A 91 1.42 -15.55 4.49
C GLY A 91 2.19 -14.70 5.50
N VAL A 92 1.96 -14.90 6.80
CA VAL A 92 2.53 -14.13 7.90
C VAL A 92 3.44 -14.99 8.76
N THR A 93 3.05 -16.23 9.05
CA THR A 93 3.72 -17.12 9.99
C THR A 93 4.89 -17.87 9.35
N ALA A 94 6.04 -17.89 10.01
CA ALA A 94 7.22 -18.66 9.63
C ALA A 94 8.07 -19.03 10.86
N GLY A 95 9.31 -19.47 10.65
CA GLY A 95 10.19 -19.96 11.70
C GLY A 95 10.12 -21.48 11.83
N THR A 96 11.10 -22.06 12.52
CA THR A 96 11.16 -23.52 12.72
C THR A 96 9.96 -24.03 13.51
N HIS A 97 9.54 -23.26 14.52
CA HIS A 97 8.43 -23.58 15.43
C HIS A 97 7.20 -22.68 15.23
N CYS A 98 7.12 -21.96 14.10
CA CYS A 98 5.99 -21.11 13.74
C CYS A 98 5.79 -19.92 14.71
N ASP A 99 6.91 -19.40 15.21
CA ASP A 99 7.08 -18.30 16.16
C ASP A 99 7.58 -17.01 15.51
N ASP A 100 8.00 -17.06 14.24
CA ASP A 100 8.53 -15.93 13.49
C ASP A 100 7.59 -15.46 12.37
N PHE A 101 8.02 -14.42 11.66
CA PHE A 101 7.31 -13.83 10.54
C PHE A 101 7.97 -14.16 9.20
N ALA A 102 7.15 -14.56 8.22
CA ALA A 102 7.59 -14.78 6.85
C ALA A 102 8.17 -13.49 6.26
N ILE A 103 9.19 -13.63 5.43
CA ILE A 103 9.75 -12.52 4.65
C ILE A 103 8.67 -12.02 3.69
N GLN A 104 8.19 -10.79 3.92
CA GLN A 104 7.08 -10.21 3.18
C GLN A 104 7.48 -9.71 1.81
N CYS A 105 8.74 -9.31 1.62
CA CYS A 105 9.23 -8.70 0.39
C CYS A 105 10.37 -9.53 -0.21
N PRO A 106 10.07 -10.74 -0.75
CA PRO A 106 11.09 -11.68 -1.23
C PRO A 106 11.93 -11.13 -2.39
N GLU A 107 11.41 -10.16 -3.16
CA GLU A 107 12.16 -9.45 -4.20
C GLU A 107 13.45 -8.78 -3.67
N TYR A 108 13.49 -8.42 -2.38
CA TYR A 108 14.63 -7.75 -1.75
C TYR A 108 15.41 -8.64 -0.77
N GLU A 109 15.13 -9.95 -0.69
CA GLU A 109 15.71 -10.86 0.32
C GLU A 109 17.25 -10.78 0.38
N GLY A 110 17.91 -10.70 -0.79
CA GLY A 110 19.36 -10.67 -0.89
C GLY A 110 20.01 -9.32 -0.54
N SER A 111 19.26 -8.22 -0.57
CA SER A 111 19.75 -6.87 -0.33
C SER A 111 18.58 -5.92 -0.06
N ALA A 112 18.38 -5.57 1.21
CA ALA A 112 17.25 -4.77 1.67
C ALA A 112 17.65 -3.68 2.67
N CYS A 113 16.83 -2.64 2.73
CA CYS A 113 16.96 -1.58 3.72
C CYS A 113 16.10 -1.78 4.97
N CYS A 114 15.21 -2.77 4.98
CA CYS A 114 14.35 -3.00 6.12
C CYS A 114 14.97 -3.95 7.15
N SER A 115 14.66 -3.71 8.41
CA SER A 115 14.94 -4.61 9.54
C SER A 115 13.89 -5.73 9.63
N TRP A 116 14.17 -6.76 10.45
CA TRP A 116 13.19 -7.82 10.69
C TRP A 116 11.94 -7.27 11.42
N GLN A 117 12.10 -6.22 12.24
CA GLN A 117 11.01 -5.52 12.89
C GLN A 117 10.10 -4.83 11.87
N GLN A 118 10.68 -4.17 10.85
CA GLN A 118 9.91 -3.56 9.76
C GLN A 118 9.22 -4.63 8.91
N ASN A 119 9.87 -5.76 8.64
CA ASN A 119 9.23 -6.89 7.96
C ASN A 119 8.01 -7.43 8.72
N ARG A 120 8.12 -7.53 10.05
CA ARG A 120 6.99 -7.91 10.91
C ARG A 120 5.85 -6.89 10.81
N ALA A 121 6.15 -5.60 10.88
CA ALA A 121 5.15 -4.55 10.72
C ALA A 121 4.48 -4.61 9.33
N LEU A 122 5.25 -4.86 8.26
CA LEU A 122 4.69 -5.08 6.92
C LEU A 122 3.75 -6.28 6.90
N ALA A 123 4.07 -7.37 7.57
CA ALA A 123 3.25 -8.58 7.58
C ALA A 123 1.86 -8.32 8.19
N ASP A 124 1.81 -7.63 9.32
CA ASP A 124 0.57 -7.23 9.99
C ASP A 124 -0.25 -6.27 9.12
N ASN A 125 0.41 -5.27 8.51
CA ASN A 125 -0.25 -4.30 7.64
C ASN A 125 -0.75 -4.92 6.32
N PHE A 126 -0.02 -5.88 5.75
CA PHE A 126 -0.42 -6.54 4.51
C PHE A 126 -1.66 -7.39 4.71
N LYS A 127 -1.88 -7.94 5.91
CA LYS A 127 -3.14 -8.61 6.25
C LYS A 127 -4.32 -7.63 6.17
N LEU A 128 -4.15 -6.39 6.64
CA LEU A 128 -5.17 -5.33 6.53
C LEU A 128 -5.41 -4.97 5.06
N ILE A 129 -4.35 -4.75 4.28
CA ILE A 129 -4.47 -4.46 2.84
C ILE A 129 -5.18 -5.60 2.11
N ALA A 130 -4.81 -6.86 2.37
CA ALA A 130 -5.44 -8.03 1.76
C ALA A 130 -6.94 -8.08 2.06
N THR A 131 -7.33 -7.75 3.30
CA THR A 131 -8.73 -7.78 3.72
C THR A 131 -9.55 -6.66 3.07
N MET A 132 -8.99 -5.45 3.02
CA MET A 132 -9.69 -4.24 2.57
C MET A 132 -9.74 -4.10 1.03
N PHE A 133 -8.60 -4.35 0.39
CA PHE A 133 -8.43 -4.14 -1.05
C PHE A 133 -8.45 -5.43 -1.86
N GLY A 134 -8.20 -6.58 -1.24
CA GLY A 134 -8.27 -7.88 -1.91
C GLY A 134 -9.70 -8.27 -2.28
N ARG A 135 -9.84 -9.28 -3.14
CA ARG A 135 -11.14 -9.77 -3.59
C ARG A 135 -11.94 -10.28 -2.39
N ASN A 136 -13.02 -9.56 -2.08
CA ASN A 136 -13.93 -9.82 -0.97
C ASN A 136 -15.39 -9.61 -1.43
N SER A 137 -16.35 -9.92 -0.56
CA SER A 137 -17.78 -9.72 -0.83
C SER A 137 -18.18 -8.25 -1.02
N ALA A 138 -17.36 -7.32 -0.52
CA ALA A 138 -17.62 -5.89 -0.62
C ALA A 138 -17.21 -5.29 -1.97
N GLY A 139 -16.43 -5.98 -2.81
CA GLY A 139 -16.01 -5.49 -4.13
C GLY A 139 -14.55 -5.01 -4.20
N GLY A 140 -13.61 -5.78 -3.65
CA GLY A 140 -12.16 -5.55 -3.82
C GLY A 140 -11.53 -6.26 -5.03
N CYS A 141 -10.22 -6.04 -5.23
CA CYS A 141 -9.42 -6.46 -6.37
C CYS A 141 -8.03 -6.94 -5.94
N ASP A 142 -7.71 -8.22 -6.15
CA ASP A 142 -6.42 -8.82 -5.75
C ASP A 142 -5.20 -8.15 -6.41
N ALA A 143 -5.34 -7.65 -7.65
CA ALA A 143 -4.28 -6.88 -8.31
C ALA A 143 -3.98 -5.56 -7.58
N CYS A 144 -5.03 -4.84 -7.14
CA CYS A 144 -4.87 -3.63 -6.33
C CYS A 144 -4.14 -3.92 -5.03
N ALA A 145 -4.60 -4.92 -4.27
CA ALA A 145 -3.98 -5.30 -3.01
C ALA A 145 -2.50 -5.66 -3.19
N ALA A 146 -2.18 -6.47 -4.20
CA ALA A 146 -0.80 -6.84 -4.52
C ALA A 146 0.05 -5.62 -4.90
N ASN A 147 -0.47 -4.68 -5.70
CA ASN A 147 0.25 -3.46 -6.07
C ASN A 147 0.53 -2.57 -4.86
N MET A 148 -0.43 -2.43 -3.94
CA MET A 148 -0.23 -1.68 -2.70
C MET A 148 0.85 -2.32 -1.83
N MET A 149 0.81 -3.64 -1.65
CA MET A 149 1.86 -4.35 -0.90
C MET A 149 3.23 -4.20 -1.56
N ARG A 150 3.30 -4.24 -2.90
CA ARG A 150 4.56 -4.02 -3.64
C ARG A 150 5.10 -2.61 -3.49
N MET A 151 4.22 -1.60 -3.49
CA MET A 151 4.60 -0.23 -3.18
C MET A 151 5.28 -0.15 -1.82
N TRP A 152 4.63 -0.68 -0.78
CA TRP A 152 5.15 -0.65 0.58
C TRP A 152 6.43 -1.47 0.75
N CYS A 153 6.54 -2.62 0.09
CA CYS A 153 7.81 -3.35 0.01
C CYS A 153 8.92 -2.49 -0.57
N GLY A 154 8.66 -1.77 -1.66
CA GLY A 154 9.64 -0.89 -2.27
C GLY A 154 10.04 0.27 -1.37
N LEU A 155 9.06 0.97 -0.78
CA LEU A 155 9.33 2.10 0.10
C LEU A 155 10.11 1.70 1.35
N VAL A 156 9.81 0.53 1.93
CA VAL A 156 10.39 0.11 3.21
C VAL A 156 11.65 -0.73 3.04
N CYS A 157 11.76 -1.56 2.00
CA CYS A 157 12.84 -2.54 1.86
C CYS A 157 13.75 -2.34 0.66
N ALA A 158 13.43 -1.50 -0.34
CA ALA A 158 14.27 -1.39 -1.54
C ALA A 158 15.72 -0.98 -1.19
N PRO A 159 16.75 -1.57 -1.80
CA PRO A 159 18.15 -1.31 -1.45
C PRO A 159 18.62 0.09 -1.82
N ASN A 160 17.85 0.83 -2.62
CA ASN A 160 18.19 2.13 -3.16
C ASN A 160 17.22 3.23 -2.69
N GLN A 161 16.70 3.13 -1.47
CA GLN A 161 15.79 4.13 -0.89
C GLN A 161 16.30 5.57 -1.04
N ALA A 162 17.59 5.82 -0.89
CA ALA A 162 18.21 7.14 -1.01
C ALA A 162 17.97 7.83 -2.36
N ASP A 163 17.69 7.07 -3.43
CA ASP A 163 17.45 7.62 -4.76
C ASP A 163 16.10 8.37 -4.84
N PHE A 164 15.11 7.89 -4.08
CA PHE A 164 13.73 8.37 -4.14
C PHE A 164 13.19 8.92 -2.82
N MET A 165 13.80 8.62 -1.67
CA MET A 165 13.39 9.10 -0.35
C MET A 165 14.41 10.08 0.24
N LYS A 166 13.91 11.20 0.76
CA LYS A 166 14.72 12.21 1.44
C LYS A 166 14.06 12.65 2.74
N MET A 167 14.85 13.08 3.70
CA MET A 167 14.32 13.72 4.91
C MET A 167 13.57 15.00 4.53
N HIS A 168 12.35 15.16 5.04
CA HIS A 168 11.57 16.37 4.81
C HIS A 168 12.10 17.57 5.59
N LEU A 169 12.51 17.32 6.84
CA LEU A 169 13.16 18.30 7.70
C LEU A 169 14.64 17.96 7.85
N THR A 170 15.43 18.86 8.42
CA THR A 170 16.80 18.53 8.83
C THR A 170 16.80 17.34 9.79
N TYR A 171 17.83 16.50 9.72
CA TYR A 171 18.01 15.37 10.66
C TYR A 171 17.72 15.81 12.11
N PRO A 172 16.88 15.07 12.87
CA PRO A 172 16.40 13.70 12.62
C PRO A 172 15.10 13.56 11.83
N SER A 173 14.64 14.63 11.17
CA SER A 173 13.39 14.68 10.40
C SER A 173 12.12 14.26 11.16
N ASN A 174 12.11 14.43 12.47
CA ASN A 174 10.96 14.14 13.31
C ASN A 174 10.13 15.41 13.54
N ASN A 175 8.81 15.24 13.60
CA ASN A 175 7.86 16.29 13.92
C ASN A 175 6.73 15.73 14.82
N TYR A 176 5.82 16.60 15.28
CA TYR A 176 4.65 16.21 16.07
C TYR A 176 3.36 16.64 15.36
N ARG A 177 2.37 15.74 15.28
CA ARG A 177 1.10 15.97 14.57
C ARG A 177 -0.09 15.37 15.31
N LEU A 178 -1.29 15.81 14.94
CA LEU A 178 -2.53 15.14 15.31
C LEU A 178 -2.64 13.81 14.56
N ASP A 179 -2.80 12.71 15.28
CA ASP A 179 -3.14 11.42 14.67
C ASP A 179 -4.61 11.46 14.23
N SER A 180 -4.82 11.46 12.91
CA SER A 180 -6.15 11.54 12.31
C SER A 180 -7.01 10.30 12.58
N MET A 181 -6.41 9.15 12.92
CA MET A 181 -7.13 7.90 13.16
C MET A 181 -7.65 7.79 14.59
N THR A 182 -6.92 8.33 15.57
CA THR A 182 -7.28 8.22 16.99
C THR A 182 -7.69 9.54 17.63
N GLY A 183 -7.43 10.67 16.95
CA GLY A 183 -7.63 12.00 17.49
C GLY A 183 -6.63 12.39 18.57
N LYS A 184 -5.59 11.57 18.84
CA LYS A 184 -4.54 11.93 19.79
C LYS A 184 -3.67 13.04 19.20
N ASP A 185 -3.57 14.15 19.92
CA ASP A 185 -2.71 15.26 19.55
C ASP A 185 -1.24 15.03 19.94
N HIS A 186 -0.34 15.77 19.31
CA HIS A 186 1.10 15.78 19.60
C HIS A 186 1.78 14.39 19.50
N VAL A 187 1.41 13.62 18.49
CA VAL A 187 2.02 12.33 18.15
C VAL A 187 3.29 12.56 17.36
N LYS A 188 4.40 11.95 17.80
CA LYS A 188 5.67 12.03 17.08
C LYS A 188 5.63 11.20 15.79
N VAL A 189 6.11 11.80 14.69
CA VAL A 189 6.16 11.19 13.36
C VAL A 189 7.51 11.46 12.70
N LEU A 190 7.96 10.52 11.87
CA LEU A 190 9.05 10.69 10.92
C LEU A 190 8.51 11.28 9.63
N GLU A 191 9.02 12.44 9.22
CA GLU A 191 8.61 13.10 7.98
C GLU A 191 9.62 12.84 6.86
N MET A 192 9.16 12.31 5.72
CA MET A 192 10.01 12.00 4.57
C MET A 192 9.35 12.48 3.27
N ASP A 193 10.15 13.03 2.36
CA ASP A 193 9.76 13.27 0.97
C ASP A 193 10.03 12.02 0.15
N VAL A 194 9.02 11.57 -0.60
CA VAL A 194 9.08 10.34 -1.40
C VAL A 194 8.71 10.66 -2.84
N ASN A 195 9.66 10.41 -3.75
CA ASN A 195 9.48 10.64 -5.18
C ASN A 195 9.01 9.36 -5.88
N LEU A 196 7.81 9.39 -6.45
CA LEU A 196 7.17 8.27 -7.12
C LEU A 196 7.02 8.52 -8.62
N ALA A 197 7.31 7.50 -9.43
CA ALA A 197 7.14 7.59 -10.87
C ALA A 197 5.64 7.68 -11.24
N LYS A 198 5.30 8.62 -12.13
CA LYS A 198 3.94 8.82 -12.66
C LYS A 198 3.34 7.54 -13.29
N PRO A 199 4.07 6.79 -14.15
CA PRO A 199 3.50 5.57 -14.74
C PRO A 199 3.08 4.54 -13.70
N PHE A 200 3.93 4.30 -12.69
CA PHE A 200 3.64 3.39 -11.59
C PHE A 200 2.43 3.86 -10.77
N THR A 201 2.42 5.13 -10.35
CA THR A 201 1.38 5.67 -9.47
C THR A 201 0.00 5.73 -10.13
N CYS A 202 -0.05 6.08 -11.42
CA CYS A 202 -1.28 5.99 -12.21
C CYS A 202 -1.76 4.54 -12.33
N ALA A 203 -0.87 3.59 -12.64
CA ALA A 203 -1.26 2.19 -12.79
C ALA A 203 -1.72 1.55 -11.47
N LEU A 204 -1.05 1.87 -10.36
CA LEU A 204 -1.49 1.49 -9.01
C LEU A 204 -2.89 2.04 -8.72
N PHE A 205 -3.10 3.35 -8.92
CA PHE A 205 -4.41 3.97 -8.68
C PHE A 205 -5.49 3.38 -9.59
N ASP A 206 -5.22 3.20 -10.88
CA ASP A 206 -6.17 2.63 -11.84
C ASP A 206 -6.61 1.21 -11.46
N SER A 207 -5.72 0.42 -10.85
CA SER A 207 -6.06 -0.90 -10.33
C SER A 207 -7.00 -0.85 -9.11
N CYS A 208 -7.02 0.26 -8.37
CA CYS A 208 -7.70 0.41 -7.08
C CYS A 208 -8.94 1.30 -7.11
N LYS A 209 -9.02 2.29 -8.00
CA LYS A 209 -9.99 3.41 -7.96
C LYS A 209 -11.47 3.01 -8.00
N HIS A 210 -11.77 1.80 -8.45
CA HIS A 210 -13.14 1.27 -8.50
C HIS A 210 -13.42 0.22 -7.42
N THR A 211 -12.44 -0.14 -6.59
CA THR A 211 -12.71 -0.97 -5.42
C THR A 211 -13.69 -0.24 -4.48
N ALA A 212 -14.52 -1.00 -3.78
CA ALA A 212 -15.55 -0.42 -2.92
C ALA A 212 -14.97 0.60 -1.92
N ILE A 213 -13.87 0.26 -1.26
CA ILE A 213 -13.20 1.17 -0.31
C ILE A 213 -12.68 2.45 -0.98
N ALA A 214 -12.09 2.35 -2.18
CA ALA A 214 -11.61 3.51 -2.93
C ALA A 214 -12.77 4.39 -3.41
N SER A 215 -13.90 3.79 -3.79
CA SER A 215 -15.04 4.51 -4.35
C SER A 215 -15.87 5.28 -3.31
N MET A 216 -15.82 4.87 -2.03
CA MET A 216 -16.63 5.45 -0.96
C MET A 216 -16.01 6.70 -0.32
N SER A 217 -14.69 6.89 -0.42
CA SER A 217 -13.99 8.00 0.23
C SER A 217 -13.67 9.12 -0.75
N ASP A 218 -14.05 10.35 -0.40
CA ASP A 218 -13.71 11.53 -1.20
C ASP A 218 -12.19 11.74 -1.32
N ALA A 219 -11.42 11.33 -0.31
CA ALA A 219 -9.96 11.39 -0.32
C ALA A 219 -9.35 10.51 -1.43
N PHE A 220 -10.06 9.48 -1.89
CA PHE A 220 -9.57 8.50 -2.85
C PHE A 220 -9.97 8.80 -4.30
N LYS A 221 -10.58 9.96 -4.58
CA LYS A 221 -11.00 10.34 -5.94
C LYS A 221 -9.85 10.61 -6.91
N SER A 222 -8.61 10.71 -6.43
CA SER A 222 -7.42 10.93 -7.25
C SER A 222 -6.25 10.07 -6.76
N SER A 223 -5.27 9.81 -7.63
CA SER A 223 -4.04 9.09 -7.26
C SER A 223 -3.26 9.81 -6.15
N LEU A 224 -3.18 11.15 -6.23
CA LEU A 224 -2.57 12.00 -5.20
C LEU A 224 -3.27 11.83 -3.85
N GLY A 225 -4.60 11.98 -3.82
CA GLY A 225 -5.36 11.87 -2.57
C GLY A 225 -5.31 10.45 -1.98
N PHE A 226 -5.41 9.43 -2.84
CA PHE A 226 -5.26 8.03 -2.46
C PHE A 226 -3.91 7.76 -1.80
N LEU A 227 -2.82 8.14 -2.47
CA LEU A 227 -1.48 7.87 -1.94
C LEU A 227 -1.17 8.73 -0.72
N ASN A 228 -1.53 10.01 -0.71
CA ASN A 228 -1.35 10.86 0.47
C ASN A 228 -2.06 10.29 1.68
N TYR A 229 -3.29 9.79 1.52
CA TYR A 229 -3.96 9.10 2.63
C TYR A 229 -3.12 7.90 3.10
N GLN A 230 -2.67 7.04 2.19
CA GLN A 230 -1.85 5.87 2.57
C GLN A 230 -0.59 6.24 3.37
N GLY A 231 0.09 7.34 3.03
CA GLY A 231 1.33 7.76 3.70
C GLY A 231 1.19 8.80 4.81
N GLN A 232 0.03 9.43 4.98
CA GLN A 232 -0.16 10.54 5.95
C GLN A 232 -1.20 10.23 7.02
N THR A 233 -2.14 9.32 6.77
CA THR A 233 -3.16 8.94 7.76
C THR A 233 -2.83 7.65 8.51
N GLY A 234 -1.57 7.20 8.46
CA GLY A 234 -1.04 6.15 9.34
C GLY A 234 -1.60 4.74 9.16
N ALA A 235 -2.49 4.50 8.17
CA ALA A 235 -3.18 3.21 8.02
C ALA A 235 -2.25 1.99 7.78
N VAL A 236 -1.01 2.23 7.34
CA VAL A 236 0.02 1.21 7.10
C VAL A 236 1.39 1.58 7.68
N GLY A 237 1.69 2.86 7.84
CA GLY A 237 2.98 3.35 8.36
C GLY A 237 2.82 4.16 9.64
N HIS A 238 2.18 3.62 10.69
CA HIS A 238 2.07 4.35 11.96
C HIS A 238 3.45 4.85 12.42
N GLY A 239 3.55 6.15 12.69
CA GLY A 239 4.81 6.82 13.01
C GLY A 239 5.53 7.45 11.81
N GLU A 240 5.04 7.29 10.58
CA GLU A 240 5.56 7.95 9.37
C GLU A 240 4.53 8.93 8.80
N TYR A 241 5.03 10.03 8.25
CA TYR A 241 4.27 11.01 7.50
C TYR A 241 4.99 11.31 6.18
N LEU A 242 4.50 10.69 5.10
CA LEU A 242 5.15 10.71 3.80
C LEU A 242 4.56 11.81 2.90
N PHE A 243 5.44 12.65 2.35
CA PHE A 243 5.12 13.64 1.33
C PHE A 243 5.41 13.06 -0.05
N PHE A 244 4.36 12.67 -0.78
CA PHE A 244 4.54 12.08 -2.11
C PHE A 244 4.68 13.14 -3.20
N HIS A 245 5.73 13.02 -3.99
CA HIS A 245 6.01 13.83 -5.17
C HIS A 245 5.95 12.95 -6.43
N PHE A 246 5.33 13.45 -7.50
CA PHE A 246 5.08 12.64 -8.71
C PHE A 246 5.83 13.19 -9.93
N GLY A 247 6.62 12.35 -10.58
CA GLY A 247 7.43 12.76 -11.73
C GLY A 247 7.84 11.62 -12.65
N ALA A 248 8.81 11.88 -13.53
CA ALA A 248 9.25 10.93 -14.56
C ALA A 248 10.77 10.72 -14.57
N ASN A 249 11.46 11.08 -13.48
CA ASN A 249 12.91 10.89 -13.36
C ASN A 249 13.23 9.40 -13.08
N SER A 250 14.37 8.92 -13.59
CA SER A 250 14.87 7.57 -13.36
C SER A 250 15.18 7.28 -11.90
N SER A 251 15.46 8.30 -11.08
CA SER A 251 15.70 8.10 -9.64
C SER A 251 14.42 7.89 -8.83
N TYR A 252 13.23 8.09 -9.42
CA TYR A 252 11.97 7.97 -8.71
C TYR A 252 11.60 6.50 -8.54
N PHE A 253 10.93 6.18 -7.43
CA PHE A 253 10.48 4.82 -7.20
C PHE A 253 9.53 4.38 -8.30
N ASN A 254 9.87 3.26 -8.94
CA ASN A 254 9.12 2.71 -10.06
C ASN A 254 9.13 1.19 -9.98
N THR A 255 7.94 0.59 -10.02
CA THR A 255 7.76 -0.86 -10.14
C THR A 255 6.60 -1.14 -11.08
N SER A 256 6.60 -2.28 -11.75
CA SER A 256 5.49 -2.65 -12.63
C SER A 256 4.24 -2.94 -11.79
N ALA A 257 3.13 -2.25 -12.04
CA ALA A 257 1.86 -2.53 -11.37
C ALA A 257 1.02 -3.52 -12.19
N LEU A 258 0.44 -4.51 -11.50
CA LEU A 258 -0.53 -5.44 -12.06
C LEU A 258 -1.78 -4.68 -12.52
N ARG A 259 -2.22 -4.90 -13.75
CA ARG A 259 -3.47 -4.31 -14.23
C ARG A 259 -4.66 -5.01 -13.58
N CYS A 260 -5.78 -4.32 -13.40
CA CYS A 260 -6.97 -4.96 -12.81
C CYS A 260 -7.75 -5.86 -13.78
N ASP A 261 -7.58 -5.65 -15.09
CA ASP A 261 -8.28 -6.39 -16.14
C ASP A 261 -7.56 -7.66 -16.59
N ASN A 262 -6.23 -7.65 -16.59
CA ASN A 262 -5.43 -8.82 -16.89
C ASN A 262 -4.09 -8.76 -16.17
N TYR A 263 -3.92 -9.65 -15.19
CA TYR A 263 -2.68 -9.84 -14.45
C TYR A 263 -2.19 -11.29 -14.56
N SER A 264 -2.37 -11.91 -15.73
CA SER A 264 -1.98 -13.31 -15.97
C SER A 264 -0.49 -13.56 -15.84
N GLU A 265 0.34 -12.52 -15.91
CA GLU A 265 1.79 -12.62 -15.68
C GLU A 265 2.15 -13.26 -14.33
N VAL A 266 1.29 -13.13 -13.30
CA VAL A 266 1.47 -13.75 -11.98
C VAL A 266 1.42 -15.28 -12.01
N THR A 267 0.99 -15.89 -13.12
CA THR A 267 1.08 -17.35 -13.30
C THR A 267 2.51 -17.81 -13.57
N THR A 268 3.39 -16.90 -13.99
CA THR A 268 4.81 -17.17 -14.18
C THR A 268 5.47 -17.34 -12.82
N PRO A 269 6.20 -18.45 -12.56
CA PRO A 269 6.83 -18.70 -11.26
C PRO A 269 7.74 -17.57 -10.78
N ASP A 270 8.43 -16.87 -11.68
CA ASP A 270 9.35 -15.79 -11.33
C ASP A 270 8.63 -14.50 -10.93
N VAL A 271 7.47 -14.23 -11.52
CA VAL A 271 6.63 -13.09 -11.13
C VAL A 271 5.95 -13.41 -9.80
N TYR A 272 5.36 -14.60 -9.68
CA TYR A 272 4.69 -15.05 -8.47
C TYR A 272 5.60 -15.02 -7.24
N ARG A 273 6.82 -15.56 -7.34
CA ARG A 273 7.78 -15.61 -6.22
C ARG A 273 8.27 -14.24 -5.77
N ARG A 274 8.23 -13.23 -6.65
CA ARG A 274 8.58 -11.84 -6.31
C ARG A 274 7.41 -11.06 -5.71
N LEU A 275 6.18 -11.58 -5.80
CA LEU A 275 5.06 -10.95 -5.12
C LEU A 275 5.27 -10.99 -3.60
N PRO A 276 4.74 -10.00 -2.87
CA PRO A 276 4.75 -10.04 -1.43
C PRO A 276 4.15 -11.34 -0.88
N ALA A 277 4.70 -11.87 0.22
CA ALA A 277 4.27 -13.18 0.75
C ALA A 277 2.77 -13.23 1.03
N GLN A 278 2.20 -12.15 1.56
CA GLN A 278 0.75 -12.02 1.74
C GLN A 278 -0.02 -11.96 0.41
N ALA A 279 0.52 -11.29 -0.61
CA ALA A 279 -0.11 -11.19 -1.93
C ALA A 279 -0.20 -12.57 -2.62
N GLN A 280 0.80 -13.44 -2.40
CA GLN A 280 0.80 -14.82 -2.91
C GLN A 280 -0.38 -15.66 -2.37
N ARG A 281 -0.99 -15.24 -1.25
CA ARG A 281 -2.14 -15.90 -0.61
C ARG A 281 -3.49 -15.34 -1.03
N LEU A 282 -3.51 -14.28 -1.84
CA LEU A 282 -4.77 -13.72 -2.35
C LEU A 282 -5.51 -14.77 -3.19
N PRO A 283 -6.86 -14.82 -3.14
CA PRO A 283 -7.65 -15.88 -3.77
C PRO A 283 -7.36 -16.08 -5.25
N SER A 284 -7.23 -15.00 -6.02
CA SER A 284 -6.91 -15.10 -7.45
C SER A 284 -5.42 -15.38 -7.72
N MET A 285 -4.53 -15.19 -6.74
CA MET A 285 -3.09 -15.43 -6.90
C MET A 285 -2.74 -16.88 -6.59
N VAL A 286 -3.24 -17.42 -5.48
CA VAL A 286 -2.94 -18.78 -5.01
C VAL A 286 -3.54 -19.86 -5.90
N ASN A 287 -4.71 -19.62 -6.50
CA ASN A 287 -5.37 -20.59 -7.36
C ASN A 287 -4.94 -20.38 -8.82
N PRO A 288 -4.22 -21.32 -9.45
CA PRO A 288 -3.79 -21.19 -10.85
C PRO A 288 -4.97 -21.12 -11.83
N LEU A 289 -6.10 -21.74 -11.49
CA LEU A 289 -7.31 -21.80 -12.32
C LEU A 289 -8.23 -20.60 -12.12
N ALA A 290 -8.01 -19.76 -11.10
CA ALA A 290 -8.82 -18.59 -10.89
C ALA A 290 -8.58 -17.53 -11.99
N PRO A 291 -9.63 -16.84 -12.47
CA PRO A 291 -9.47 -15.76 -13.44
C PRO A 291 -8.53 -14.67 -12.91
N LYS A 292 -7.51 -14.32 -13.71
CA LYS A 292 -6.53 -13.27 -13.38
C LYS A 292 -7.04 -11.89 -13.80
N GLN A 293 -8.27 -11.60 -13.36
CA GLN A 293 -8.98 -10.35 -13.57
C GLN A 293 -9.80 -10.02 -12.32
N CYS A 294 -9.98 -8.74 -12.03
CA CYS A 294 -10.81 -8.30 -10.92
C CYS A 294 -12.30 -8.33 -11.29
N PRO A 295 -13.22 -8.39 -10.32
CA PRO A 295 -14.64 -8.27 -10.61
C PRO A 295 -14.98 -6.92 -11.26
N CYS A 296 -16.00 -6.89 -12.11
CA CYS A 296 -16.47 -5.68 -12.79
C CYS A 296 -16.71 -4.50 -11.83
N GLY A 297 -17.37 -4.76 -10.70
CA GLY A 297 -17.61 -3.75 -9.67
C GLY A 297 -16.33 -3.11 -9.11
N ALA A 298 -15.20 -3.82 -9.14
CA ALA A 298 -13.90 -3.35 -8.65
C ALA A 298 -12.95 -2.88 -9.77
N CYS A 299 -13.27 -3.17 -11.03
CA CYS A 299 -12.45 -2.83 -12.20
C CYS A 299 -13.33 -2.66 -13.43
N ARG A 300 -13.61 -1.41 -13.80
CA ARG A 300 -14.46 -1.06 -14.96
C ARG A 300 -14.01 -1.70 -16.27
N ALA A 301 -12.70 -1.87 -16.47
CA ALA A 301 -12.14 -2.47 -17.67
C ALA A 301 -12.57 -3.94 -17.88
N THR A 302 -13.05 -4.63 -16.82
CA THR A 302 -13.55 -6.01 -16.91
C THR A 302 -15.05 -6.11 -17.21
N CYS A 303 -15.75 -4.97 -17.31
CA CYS A 303 -17.20 -4.94 -17.49
C CYS A 303 -17.66 -5.03 -18.95
N SER A 304 -16.71 -5.00 -19.90
CA SER A 304 -16.97 -5.07 -21.33
C SER A 304 -16.09 -6.14 -21.98
N ALA A 305 -16.34 -7.38 -21.61
CA ALA A 305 -15.99 -8.57 -22.37
C ALA A 305 -17.02 -9.63 -21.98
N ASP A 306 -17.63 -10.32 -22.95
CA ASP A 306 -18.65 -11.38 -22.81
C ASP A 306 -18.27 -12.53 -21.86
N SER A 307 -18.09 -12.24 -20.58
CA SER A 307 -17.54 -13.13 -19.57
C SER A 307 -18.45 -13.13 -18.35
N GLY A 308 -19.63 -13.72 -18.52
CA GLY A 308 -20.28 -14.67 -17.60
C GLY A 308 -20.39 -14.41 -16.09
N ALA A 309 -20.04 -13.24 -15.56
CA ALA A 309 -19.97 -12.99 -14.12
C ALA A 309 -20.51 -11.60 -13.74
N SER A 310 -21.71 -11.29 -14.21
CA SER A 310 -22.79 -10.58 -13.50
C SER A 310 -23.81 -10.11 -14.53
N ALA A 311 -24.86 -10.89 -14.77
CA ALA A 311 -25.96 -10.55 -15.68
C ALA A 311 -26.81 -9.32 -15.23
N HIS A 312 -26.29 -8.46 -14.36
CA HIS A 312 -27.04 -7.43 -13.64
C HIS A 312 -26.30 -6.10 -13.48
N ILE A 313 -25.05 -5.96 -13.95
CA ILE A 313 -24.32 -4.69 -13.85
C ILE A 313 -23.92 -4.24 -15.25
N THR A 314 -24.78 -3.44 -15.87
CA THR A 314 -24.44 -2.66 -17.06
C THR A 314 -23.89 -1.31 -16.61
N LEU A 315 -22.63 -1.02 -16.94
CA LEU A 315 -22.11 0.33 -16.77
C LEU A 315 -22.82 1.26 -17.75
N ARG A 316 -23.61 2.18 -17.21
CA ARG A 316 -24.11 3.32 -17.95
C ARG A 316 -23.09 4.43 -17.86
N ASP A 317 -22.50 4.80 -18.99
CA ASP A 317 -21.50 5.87 -19.08
C ASP A 317 -22.05 7.24 -18.67
N ASN A 318 -23.39 7.38 -18.61
CA ASN A 318 -24.07 8.54 -18.07
C ASN A 318 -24.65 8.18 -16.68
N PRO A 319 -24.16 8.77 -15.57
CA PRO A 319 -24.91 8.75 -14.33
C PRO A 319 -26.32 9.29 -14.63
N ILE A 320 -27.32 8.78 -13.92
CA ILE A 320 -28.69 9.29 -13.99
C ILE A 320 -28.59 10.81 -13.84
N GLY A 321 -28.83 11.57 -14.90
CA GLY A 321 -28.78 13.01 -14.86
C GLY A 321 -29.73 13.52 -13.78
N PHE A 322 -29.43 14.67 -13.19
CA PHE A 322 -30.24 15.27 -12.12
C PHE A 322 -31.75 15.30 -12.45
N TRP A 323 -32.09 15.42 -13.73
CA TRP A 323 -33.47 15.50 -14.24
C TRP A 323 -34.10 14.14 -14.60
N THR A 324 -33.35 13.05 -14.59
CA THR A 324 -33.90 11.73 -14.92
C THR A 324 -34.70 11.22 -13.73
N GLY A 325 -36.02 11.17 -13.90
CA GLY A 325 -37.00 10.91 -12.83
C GLY A 325 -37.75 12.16 -12.37
N PHE A 326 -37.33 13.36 -12.79
CA PHE A 326 -38.05 14.60 -12.54
C PHE A 326 -38.98 14.91 -13.72
N ASP A 327 -40.28 14.72 -13.53
CA ASP A 327 -41.29 15.11 -14.50
C ASP A 327 -41.53 16.63 -14.43
N VAL A 328 -40.80 17.36 -15.27
CA VAL A 328 -40.88 18.83 -15.37
C VAL A 328 -42.32 19.26 -15.69
N GLN A 329 -43.08 18.49 -16.47
CA GLN A 329 -44.45 18.84 -16.84
C GLN A 329 -45.40 18.70 -15.65
N LEU A 330 -45.29 17.60 -14.89
CA LEU A 330 -46.09 17.40 -13.69
C LEU A 330 -45.78 18.48 -12.64
N VAL A 331 -44.50 18.75 -12.38
CA VAL A 331 -44.10 19.73 -11.36
C VAL A 331 -44.53 21.14 -11.78
N SER A 332 -44.33 21.53 -13.04
CA SER A 332 -44.77 22.85 -13.53
C SER A 332 -46.29 23.01 -13.49
N ALA A 333 -47.07 21.98 -13.82
CA ALA A 333 -48.52 22.01 -13.72
C ALA A 333 -49.01 22.19 -12.28
N VAL A 334 -48.40 21.49 -11.32
CA VAL A 334 -48.75 21.61 -9.89
C VAL A 334 -48.43 23.01 -9.38
N TYR A 335 -47.23 23.53 -9.64
CA TYR A 335 -46.85 24.87 -9.18
C TYR A 335 -47.65 25.99 -9.86
N ALA A 336 -47.98 25.85 -11.15
CA ALA A 336 -48.87 26.78 -11.84
C ALA A 336 -50.29 26.75 -11.25
N GLY A 337 -50.81 25.56 -10.92
CA GLY A 337 -52.09 25.39 -10.24
C GLY A 337 -52.11 26.09 -8.88
N ILE A 338 -51.07 25.90 -8.06
CA ILE A 338 -50.92 26.57 -6.76
C ILE A 338 -50.86 28.09 -6.94
N ALA A 339 -50.09 28.59 -7.89
CA ALA A 339 -49.96 30.03 -8.16
C ALA A 339 -51.29 30.66 -8.61
N LEU A 340 -52.06 29.97 -9.47
CA LEU A 340 -53.38 30.43 -9.90
C LEU A 340 -54.39 30.41 -8.76
N PHE A 341 -54.40 29.37 -7.93
CA PHE A 341 -55.31 29.27 -6.80
C PHE A 341 -55.00 30.31 -5.73
N THR A 342 -53.72 30.51 -5.40
CA THR A 342 -53.28 31.55 -4.45
C THR A 342 -53.56 32.95 -4.99
N GLY A 343 -53.34 33.20 -6.29
CA GLY A 343 -53.72 34.46 -6.94
C GLY A 343 -55.22 34.72 -6.91
N ALA A 344 -56.04 33.70 -7.19
CA ALA A 344 -57.51 33.81 -7.12
C ALA A 344 -58.02 34.05 -5.70
N LEU A 345 -57.44 33.36 -4.70
CA LEU A 345 -57.76 33.58 -3.29
C LEU A 345 -57.34 34.98 -2.83
N TYR A 346 -56.16 35.45 -3.22
CA TYR A 346 -55.70 36.81 -2.93
C TYR A 346 -56.60 37.86 -3.56
N TRP A 347 -57.00 37.68 -4.82
CA TRP A 347 -57.89 38.61 -5.52
C TRP A 347 -59.29 38.63 -4.91
N LYS A 348 -59.82 37.47 -4.51
CA LYS A 348 -61.11 37.36 -3.81
C LYS A 348 -61.06 38.03 -2.43
N HIS A 349 -59.96 37.89 -1.69
CA HIS A 349 -59.76 38.55 -0.40
C HIS A 349 -59.61 40.08 -0.55
N ARG A 350 -59.10 40.58 -1.68
CA ARG A 350 -58.98 42.02 -1.94
C ARG A 350 -60.27 42.71 -2.37
N LEU A 351 -61.28 41.94 -2.82
CA LEU A 351 -62.58 42.42 -3.29
C LEU A 351 -63.70 42.28 -2.23
N MET A 352 -63.37 41.72 -1.06
CA MET A 352 -64.18 41.81 0.16
C MET A 352 -63.65 42.93 1.04
#